data_AF-A0A329RBA8-F1
#
_entry.id   AF-A0A329RBA8-F1
#
_cell.length_a   1.000
_cell.length_b   1.000
_cell.length_c   1.000
_cell.angle_alpha   90.00
_cell.angle_beta   90.00
_cell.angle_gamma   90.00
#
_symmetry.space_group_name_H-M   'P 1'
#
loop_
_entity.id
_entity.type
_entity.pdbx_description
1 polymer ?
#
loop_
_entity_poly.entity_id
_entity_poly.type
_entity_poly.pdbx_seq_one_letter_code
_entity_poly.pdbx_strand_id
1 'polypeptide(L)'
;MFTQPFHLNRTQQTWWKLASFDGMITDREDYADLADPDQAAILRLRLIRTLATGLTVSIIQRYIFHRIVGESRTIFTWKTLSEGEGIFSGMSLKENGWACLQESVEDESTVVGVCDQQVPRRFGDSSPHQKNSQEFCELMHNMLNDNARMITATLSELLIKETLADIDILV
;
A
#
# COMPACT_ATOMS: atom_id res chain seq x y z
N MET A 1 0.19 -5.82 14.56
CA MET A 1 -1.25 -5.66 14.83
C MET A 1 -1.41 -4.41 15.69
N PHE A 2 -2.42 -3.58 15.40
CA PHE A 2 -2.75 -2.40 16.19
C PHE A 2 -4.27 -2.23 16.24
N THR A 3 -4.77 -1.41 17.15
CA THR A 3 -6.21 -1.15 17.31
C THR A 3 -6.52 0.28 16.91
N GLN A 4 -7.60 0.45 16.14
CA GLN A 4 -8.19 1.74 15.82
C GLN A 4 -9.44 1.92 16.67
N PRO A 5 -9.58 3.04 17.43
CA PRO A 5 -10.72 3.26 18.31
C PRO A 5 -11.96 3.74 17.52
N PHE A 6 -12.27 3.06 16.41
CA PHE A 6 -13.37 3.37 15.50
C PHE A 6 -14.01 2.09 14.98
N HIS A 7 -15.30 2.15 14.68
CA HIS A 7 -16.06 1.02 14.13
C HIS A 7 -15.49 0.52 12.79
N LEU A 8 -15.64 -0.78 12.54
CA LEU A 8 -15.12 -1.45 11.34
C LEU A 8 -15.55 -0.76 10.06
N ASN A 9 -16.83 -0.38 9.95
CA ASN A 9 -17.34 0.23 8.73
C ASN A 9 -16.59 1.53 8.38
N ARG A 10 -16.26 2.35 9.39
CA ARG A 10 -15.49 3.57 9.16
C ARG A 10 -14.04 3.23 8.80
N THR A 11 -13.40 2.40 9.61
CA THR A 11 -11.99 2.03 9.41
C THR A 11 -11.76 1.37 8.05
N GLN A 12 -12.66 0.50 7.58
CA GLN A 12 -12.52 -0.13 6.27
C GLN A 12 -12.67 0.84 5.10
N GLN A 13 -13.54 1.86 5.22
CA GLN A 13 -13.74 2.85 4.17
C GLN A 13 -12.53 3.77 4.07
N THR A 14 -12.02 4.23 5.20
CA THR A 14 -10.79 5.04 5.24
C THR A 14 -9.59 4.24 4.75
N TRP A 15 -9.47 2.96 5.14
CA TRP A 15 -8.43 2.07 4.63
C TRP A 15 -8.50 1.91 3.11
N TRP A 16 -9.70 1.69 2.55
CA TRP A 16 -9.91 1.58 1.11
C TRP A 16 -9.41 2.83 0.38
N LYS A 17 -9.87 4.02 0.76
CA LYS A 17 -9.46 5.30 0.15
C LYS A 17 -7.94 5.48 0.16
N LEU A 18 -7.31 5.16 1.28
CA LEU A 18 -5.87 5.30 1.48
C LEU A 18 -5.06 4.32 0.63
N ALA A 19 -5.43 3.03 0.66
CA ALA A 19 -4.68 1.96 0.01
C ALA A 19 -4.97 1.85 -1.50
N SER A 20 -6.09 2.39 -1.99
CA SER A 20 -6.34 2.58 -3.42
C SER A 20 -5.60 3.79 -4.01
N PHE A 21 -4.82 4.52 -3.20
CA PHE A 21 -4.09 5.74 -3.57
C PHE A 21 -4.99 6.80 -4.21
N ASP A 22 -6.22 6.91 -3.72
CA ASP A 22 -7.21 7.78 -4.35
C ASP A 22 -6.85 9.26 -4.19
N GLY A 23 -6.62 9.95 -5.31
CA GLY A 23 -6.15 11.34 -5.33
C GLY A 23 -4.74 11.59 -4.77
N MET A 24 -3.96 10.56 -4.39
CA MET A 24 -2.69 10.72 -3.69
C MET A 24 -1.44 10.76 -4.59
N ILE A 25 -1.53 10.31 -5.85
CA ILE A 25 -0.37 10.14 -6.74
C ILE A 25 -0.63 10.81 -8.09
N THR A 26 0.32 11.63 -8.55
CA THR A 26 0.21 12.43 -9.78
C THR A 26 0.47 11.65 -11.08
N ASP A 27 1.36 10.65 -11.08
CA ASP A 27 1.70 9.82 -12.26
C ASP A 27 1.02 8.44 -12.20
N ARG A 28 -0.29 8.47 -11.88
CA ARG A 28 -1.15 7.28 -11.71
C ARG A 28 -1.89 7.00 -13.01
N GLU A 29 -1.79 5.76 -13.48
CA GLU A 29 -2.62 5.22 -14.56
C GLU A 29 -3.59 4.20 -13.94
N ASP A 30 -4.89 4.49 -14.05
CA ASP A 30 -5.98 3.65 -13.56
C ASP A 30 -6.48 2.69 -14.64
N TYR A 31 -6.75 1.45 -14.25
CA TYR A 31 -7.38 0.44 -15.11
C TYR A 31 -8.73 0.01 -14.55
N ALA A 32 -9.61 0.98 -14.28
CA ALA A 32 -10.93 0.75 -13.68
C ALA A 32 -11.81 -0.21 -14.50
N ASP A 33 -11.63 -0.28 -15.82
CA ASP A 33 -12.42 -1.16 -16.69
C ASP A 33 -12.09 -2.65 -16.53
N LEU A 34 -11.04 -3.00 -15.78
CA LEU A 34 -10.56 -4.38 -15.61
C LEU A 34 -11.12 -5.08 -14.36
N ALA A 35 -11.77 -4.35 -13.45
CA ALA A 35 -12.32 -4.91 -12.22
C ALA A 35 -13.51 -4.09 -11.71
N ASP A 36 -14.32 -4.69 -10.84
CA ASP A 36 -15.33 -3.94 -10.11
C ASP A 36 -14.64 -2.87 -9.23
N PRO A 37 -14.89 -1.56 -9.44
CA PRO A 37 -14.22 -0.48 -8.71
C PRO A 37 -14.57 -0.46 -7.22
N ASP A 38 -15.64 -1.14 -6.80
CA ASP A 38 -15.98 -1.31 -5.38
C ASP A 38 -15.23 -2.49 -4.73
N GLN A 39 -14.61 -3.36 -5.52
CA GLN A 39 -13.93 -4.55 -5.01
C GLN A 39 -12.44 -4.56 -5.30
N ALA A 40 -11.99 -3.91 -6.37
CA ALA A 40 -10.59 -3.89 -6.75
C ALA A 40 -10.14 -2.55 -7.34
N ALA A 41 -8.88 -2.21 -7.07
CA ALA A 41 -8.17 -1.12 -7.72
C ALA A 41 -6.94 -1.69 -8.43
N ILE A 42 -6.78 -1.38 -9.71
CA ILE A 42 -5.65 -1.81 -10.54
C ILE A 42 -4.94 -0.59 -11.06
N LEU A 43 -3.68 -0.42 -10.65
CA LEU A 43 -2.91 0.79 -10.84
C LEU A 43 -1.57 0.48 -11.49
N ARG A 44 -1.11 1.39 -12.34
CA ARG A 44 0.31 1.55 -12.67
C ARG A 44 0.77 2.91 -12.17
N LEU A 45 1.92 2.92 -11.49
CA LEU A 45 2.48 4.12 -10.90
C LEU A 45 4.00 4.11 -11.04
N ARG A 46 4.58 5.31 -11.18
CA ARG A 46 6.03 5.50 -11.16
C ARG A 46 6.46 6.10 -9.83
N LEU A 47 7.41 5.43 -9.18
CA LEU A 47 8.04 5.90 -7.96
C LEU A 47 9.41 6.48 -8.24
N ILE A 48 9.60 7.74 -7.85
CA ILE A 48 10.89 8.41 -7.88
C ILE A 48 11.48 8.38 -6.47
N ARG A 49 12.75 7.97 -6.35
CA ARG A 49 13.47 7.92 -5.06
C ARG A 49 14.88 8.45 -5.23
N THR A 50 15.41 9.03 -4.16
CA THR A 50 16.80 9.48 -4.08
C THR A 50 17.58 8.53 -3.19
N LEU A 51 18.60 7.90 -3.74
CA LEU A 51 19.51 7.01 -3.02
C LEU A 51 20.38 7.82 -2.04
N ALA A 52 21.01 7.13 -1.08
CA ALA A 52 21.97 7.75 -0.16
C ALA A 52 23.16 8.42 -0.88
N THR A 53 23.46 7.98 -2.09
CA THR A 53 24.48 8.57 -2.99
C THR A 53 24.05 9.91 -3.61
N GLY A 54 22.79 10.32 -3.41
CA GLY A 54 22.18 11.48 -4.06
C GLY A 54 21.62 11.18 -5.47
N LEU A 55 21.83 9.97 -5.99
CA LEU A 55 21.32 9.59 -7.30
C LEU A 55 19.79 9.39 -7.25
N THR A 56 19.08 10.01 -8.18
CA THR A 56 17.64 9.78 -8.37
C THR A 56 17.41 8.55 -9.24
N VAL A 57 16.54 7.66 -8.78
CA VAL A 57 16.16 6.41 -9.44
C VAL A 57 14.64 6.35 -9.61
N SER A 58 14.20 5.56 -10.58
CA SER A 58 12.79 5.37 -10.91
C SER A 58 12.42 3.89 -10.88
N ILE A 59 11.23 3.60 -10.37
CA ILE A 59 10.66 2.25 -10.25
C ILE A 59 9.24 2.30 -10.79
N ILE A 60 8.91 1.42 -11.72
CA ILE A 60 7.52 1.21 -12.16
C ILE A 60 6.88 0.18 -11.25
N GLN A 61 5.77 0.52 -10.61
CA GLN A 61 4.97 -0.43 -9.87
C GLN A 61 3.64 -0.68 -10.58
N ARG A 62 3.27 -1.96 -10.70
CA ARG A 62 1.91 -2.40 -11.03
C ARG A 62 1.31 -2.98 -9.77
N TYR A 63 0.18 -2.45 -9.37
CA TYR A 63 -0.46 -2.71 -8.10
C TYR A 63 -1.89 -3.19 -8.34
N ILE A 64 -2.24 -4.32 -7.72
CA ILE A 64 -3.59 -4.84 -7.70
C ILE A 64 -4.00 -4.88 -6.23
N PHE A 65 -5.06 -4.18 -5.90
CA PHE A 65 -5.68 -4.18 -4.59
C PHE A 65 -7.06 -4.78 -4.68
N HIS A 66 -7.44 -5.59 -3.70
CA HIS A 66 -8.73 -6.23 -3.66
C HIS A 66 -9.29 -6.22 -2.24
N ARG A 67 -10.59 -6.01 -2.13
CA ARG A 67 -11.36 -5.92 -0.88
C ARG A 67 -12.42 -7.01 -0.84
N ILE A 68 -12.48 -7.73 0.28
CA ILE A 68 -13.46 -8.76 0.57
C ILE A 68 -14.16 -8.37 1.87
N VAL A 69 -15.41 -7.95 1.77
CA VAL A 69 -16.22 -7.51 2.92
C VAL A 69 -17.02 -8.69 3.46
N GLY A 70 -16.83 -9.00 4.74
CA GLY A 70 -17.66 -9.94 5.50
C GLY A 70 -18.49 -9.21 6.56
N GLU A 71 -19.20 -9.96 7.40
CA GLU A 71 -20.11 -9.40 8.41
C GLU A 71 -19.37 -8.64 9.53
N SER A 72 -18.33 -9.25 10.12
CA SER A 72 -17.56 -8.67 11.24
C SER A 72 -16.07 -8.47 10.94
N ARG A 73 -15.70 -8.60 9.66
CA ARG A 73 -14.32 -8.37 9.19
C ARG A 73 -14.29 -7.98 7.73
N THR A 74 -13.26 -7.23 7.36
CA THR A 74 -12.91 -6.93 5.98
C THR A 74 -11.47 -7.33 5.73
N ILE A 75 -11.25 -8.09 4.66
CA ILE A 75 -9.92 -8.52 4.23
C ILE A 75 -9.55 -7.72 2.99
N PHE A 76 -8.39 -7.08 3.05
CA PHE A 76 -7.75 -6.47 1.91
C PHE A 76 -6.57 -7.32 1.49
N THR A 77 -6.36 -7.47 0.19
CA THR A 77 -5.19 -8.15 -0.37
C THR A 77 -4.57 -7.28 -1.43
N TRP A 78 -3.25 -7.29 -1.52
CA TRP A 78 -2.55 -6.64 -2.63
C TRP A 78 -1.49 -7.52 -3.25
N LYS A 79 -1.21 -7.21 -4.51
CA LYS A 79 -0.05 -7.71 -5.24
C LYS A 79 0.62 -6.55 -5.94
N THR A 80 1.93 -6.44 -5.76
CA THR A 80 2.74 -5.43 -6.43
C THR A 80 3.81 -6.11 -7.26
N LEU A 81 4.00 -5.65 -8.48
CA LEU A 81 5.20 -5.93 -9.27
C LEU A 81 5.95 -4.62 -9.46
N SER A 82 7.12 -4.51 -8.83
CA SER A 82 8.03 -3.38 -8.93
C SER A 82 9.14 -3.72 -9.92
N GLU A 83 9.39 -2.86 -10.90
CA GLU A 83 10.44 -3.01 -11.91
C GLU A 83 11.36 -1.79 -11.88
N GLY A 84 12.66 -2.04 -11.76
CA GLY A 84 13.66 -0.98 -11.74
C GLY A 84 13.92 -0.41 -13.14
N GLU A 85 14.05 0.91 -13.23
CA GLU A 85 14.53 1.61 -14.43
C GLU A 85 16.00 2.03 -14.27
N GLY A 86 16.68 2.39 -15.37
CA GLY A 86 18.06 2.90 -15.33
C GLY A 86 19.06 1.91 -14.74
N ILE A 87 19.73 2.28 -13.65
CA ILE A 87 20.75 1.44 -12.99
C ILE A 87 20.19 0.12 -12.40
N PHE A 88 18.87 0.04 -12.24
CA PHE A 88 18.15 -1.14 -11.76
C PHE A 88 17.42 -1.89 -12.89
N SER A 89 17.70 -1.56 -14.16
CA SER A 89 17.11 -2.26 -15.30
C SER A 89 17.35 -3.77 -15.22
N GLY A 90 16.30 -4.56 -15.45
CA GLY A 90 16.33 -6.03 -15.33
C GLY A 90 16.08 -6.56 -13.91
N MET A 91 15.94 -5.68 -12.92
CA MET A 91 15.55 -6.03 -11.55
C MET A 91 14.06 -5.88 -11.35
N SER A 92 13.48 -6.83 -10.62
CA SER A 92 12.09 -6.73 -10.19
C SER A 92 11.89 -7.26 -8.78
N LEU A 93 10.81 -6.83 -8.15
CA LEU A 93 10.39 -7.34 -6.85
C LEU A 93 8.90 -7.57 -6.89
N LYS A 94 8.49 -8.78 -6.52
CA LYS A 94 7.09 -9.10 -6.30
C LYS A 94 6.77 -8.93 -4.84
N GLU A 95 5.65 -8.30 -4.55
CA GLU A 95 5.12 -8.13 -3.22
C GLU A 95 3.73 -8.72 -3.19
N ASN A 96 3.40 -9.46 -2.13
CA ASN A 96 2.03 -9.88 -1.86
C ASN A 96 1.77 -9.62 -0.40
N GLY A 97 0.64 -9.01 -0.10
CA GLY A 97 0.27 -8.76 1.28
C GLY A 97 -1.22 -8.79 1.50
N TRP A 98 -1.59 -8.74 2.77
CA TRP A 98 -2.97 -8.69 3.21
C TRP A 98 -3.10 -7.86 4.48
N ALA A 99 -4.27 -7.26 4.63
CA ALA A 99 -4.72 -6.65 5.86
C ALA A 99 -6.06 -7.25 6.27
N CYS A 100 -6.22 -7.56 7.55
CA CYS A 100 -7.46 -8.01 8.15
C CYS A 100 -7.90 -6.94 9.15
N LEU A 101 -9.02 -6.29 8.86
CA LEU A 101 -9.70 -5.40 9.77
C LEU A 101 -10.85 -6.18 10.38
N GLN A 102 -10.87 -6.30 11.70
CA GLN A 102 -11.86 -7.12 12.41
C GLN A 102 -12.44 -6.31 13.56
N GLU A 103 -13.75 -6.42 13.75
CA GLU A 103 -14.42 -5.85 14.92
C GLU A 103 -13.88 -6.47 16.20
N SER A 104 -13.61 -5.61 17.19
CA SER A 104 -13.31 -6.05 18.54
C SER A 104 -14.56 -6.64 19.18
N VAL A 105 -14.37 -7.66 20.01
CA VAL A 105 -15.46 -8.29 20.78
C VAL A 105 -15.74 -7.51 22.07
N GLU A 106 -14.78 -6.71 22.52
CA GLU A 106 -14.81 -6.04 23.82
C GLU A 106 -15.37 -4.61 23.73
N ASP A 107 -15.24 -3.97 22.57
CA ASP A 107 -15.60 -2.58 22.34
C ASP A 107 -15.90 -2.30 20.86
N GLU A 108 -16.34 -1.09 20.56
CA GLU A 108 -16.64 -0.61 19.20
C GLU A 108 -15.37 -0.22 18.41
N SER A 109 -14.25 -0.92 18.67
CA SER A 109 -12.97 -0.70 18.02
C SER A 109 -12.68 -1.71 16.91
N THR A 110 -11.69 -1.41 16.08
CA THR A 110 -11.25 -2.29 14.99
C THR A 110 -9.82 -2.74 15.23
N VAL A 111 -9.60 -4.05 15.26
CA VAL A 111 -8.28 -4.67 15.28
C VAL A 111 -7.76 -4.80 13.85
N VAL A 112 -6.56 -4.26 13.60
CA VAL A 112 -5.92 -4.25 12.29
C VAL A 112 -4.68 -5.15 12.31
N GLY A 113 -4.75 -6.25 11.56
CA GLY A 113 -3.62 -7.11 11.24
C GLY A 113 -3.11 -6.82 9.83
N VAL A 114 -1.80 -6.75 9.63
CA VAL A 114 -1.17 -6.51 8.33
C VAL A 114 0.00 -7.46 8.18
N CYS A 115 0.12 -8.09 7.02
CA CYS A 115 1.25 -8.94 6.66
C CYS A 115 1.63 -8.70 5.20
N ASP A 116 2.92 -8.65 4.94
CA ASP A 116 3.47 -8.45 3.60
C ASP A 116 4.66 -9.40 3.37
N GLN A 117 4.77 -9.90 2.15
CA GLN A 117 5.89 -10.71 1.70
C GLN A 117 6.48 -10.16 0.40
N GLN A 118 7.75 -9.78 0.48
CA GLN A 118 8.58 -9.40 -0.66
C GLN A 118 9.40 -10.58 -1.20
N VAL A 119 9.41 -10.74 -2.53
CA VAL A 119 10.13 -11.78 -3.26
C VAL A 119 10.90 -11.12 -4.40
N PRO A 120 12.19 -10.82 -4.20
CA PRO A 120 13.06 -10.29 -5.25
C PRO A 120 13.18 -11.27 -6.43
N ARG A 121 13.20 -10.75 -7.66
CA ARG A 121 13.41 -11.53 -8.88
C ARG A 121 14.35 -10.80 -9.83
N ARG A 122 15.23 -11.57 -10.49
CA ARG A 122 16.08 -11.07 -11.57
C ARG A 122 15.63 -11.64 -12.90
N PHE A 123 15.66 -10.83 -13.95
CA PHE A 123 15.41 -11.29 -15.31
C PHE A 123 16.73 -11.37 -16.10
N GLY A 124 17.03 -12.51 -16.69
CA GLY A 124 18.18 -12.73 -17.60
C GLY A 124 19.51 -13.13 -16.93
N ASP A 125 20.44 -13.63 -17.76
CA ASP A 125 21.79 -14.11 -17.36
C ASP A 125 22.85 -13.00 -17.30
N SER A 126 22.54 -11.78 -17.79
CA SER A 126 23.45 -10.65 -17.68
C SER A 126 23.47 -10.17 -16.24
N SER A 127 24.50 -10.53 -15.48
CA SER A 127 24.62 -10.15 -14.07
C SER A 127 24.66 -8.62 -13.95
N PRO A 128 23.64 -7.98 -13.36
CA PRO A 128 23.84 -6.63 -12.84
C PRO A 128 24.89 -6.73 -11.73
N HIS A 129 25.67 -5.67 -11.52
CA HIS A 129 26.60 -5.64 -10.38
C HIS A 129 25.85 -6.04 -9.10
N GLN A 130 26.37 -7.04 -8.37
CA GLN A 130 25.76 -7.55 -7.13
C GLN A 130 25.35 -6.42 -6.18
N LYS A 131 26.17 -5.35 -6.13
CA LYS A 131 25.90 -4.12 -5.41
C LYS A 131 24.55 -3.47 -5.77
N ASN A 132 24.27 -3.24 -7.05
CA ASN A 132 23.03 -2.61 -7.49
C ASN A 132 21.81 -3.47 -7.12
N SER A 133 21.95 -4.79 -7.18
CA SER A 133 20.85 -5.70 -6.82
C SER A 133 20.53 -5.69 -5.33
N GLN A 134 21.55 -5.56 -4.49
CA GLN A 134 21.38 -5.41 -3.05
C GLN A 134 20.75 -4.06 -2.73
N GLU A 135 21.26 -2.99 -3.35
CA GLU A 135 20.72 -1.63 -3.19
C GLU A 135 19.25 -1.54 -3.62
N PHE A 136 18.85 -2.21 -4.71
CA PHE A 136 17.45 -2.31 -5.11
C PHE A 136 16.59 -3.02 -4.06
N CYS A 137 17.05 -4.16 -3.53
CA CYS A 137 16.30 -4.90 -2.50
C CYS A 137 16.17 -4.09 -1.21
N GLU A 138 17.25 -3.42 -0.77
CA GLU A 138 17.25 -2.55 0.40
C GLU A 138 16.31 -1.35 0.22
N LEU A 139 16.33 -0.71 -0.96
CA LEU A 139 15.42 0.39 -1.30
C LEU A 139 13.96 -0.06 -1.22
N MET A 140 13.61 -1.22 -1.80
CA MET A 140 12.25 -1.76 -1.76
C MET A 140 11.81 -2.16 -0.35
N HIS A 141 12.73 -2.72 0.44
CA HIS A 141 12.45 -3.09 1.83
C HIS A 141 12.20 -1.85 2.71
N ASN A 142 13.02 -0.81 2.56
CA ASN A 142 12.84 0.44 3.27
C ASN A 142 11.51 1.11 2.88
N MET A 143 11.18 1.10 1.58
CA MET A 143 9.92 1.62 1.08
C MET A 143 8.70 0.91 1.68
N LEU A 144 8.73 -0.41 1.82
CA LEU A 144 7.67 -1.17 2.49
C LEU A 144 7.49 -0.69 3.94
N ASN A 145 8.58 -0.56 4.68
CA ASN A 145 8.55 -0.13 6.08
C ASN A 145 8.05 1.31 6.21
N ASP A 146 8.49 2.22 5.35
CA ASP A 146 8.05 3.61 5.32
C ASP A 146 6.56 3.71 4.96
N ASN A 147 6.11 2.97 3.95
CA ASN A 147 4.70 2.91 3.55
C ASN A 147 3.84 2.36 4.69
N ALA A 148 4.26 1.31 5.38
CA ALA A 148 3.51 0.73 6.50
C ALA A 148 3.34 1.74 7.65
N ARG A 149 4.40 2.51 7.97
CA ARG A 149 4.35 3.57 8.97
C ARG A 149 3.44 4.72 8.54
N MET A 150 3.58 5.18 7.29
CA MET A 150 2.77 6.25 6.71
C MET A 150 1.30 5.86 6.71
N ILE A 151 0.95 4.67 6.21
CA ILE A 151 -0.43 4.19 6.14
C ILE A 151 -1.07 4.14 7.53
N THR A 152 -0.34 3.62 8.53
CA THR A 152 -0.84 3.53 9.90
C THR A 152 -1.11 4.92 10.51
N ALA A 153 -0.20 5.88 10.29
CA ALA A 153 -0.36 7.25 10.76
C ALA A 153 -1.51 7.96 10.04
N THR A 154 -1.53 7.92 8.70
CA THR A 154 -2.54 8.57 7.87
C THR A 154 -3.94 8.01 8.12
N LEU A 155 -4.08 6.69 8.31
CA LEU A 155 -5.35 6.08 8.69
C LEU A 155 -5.91 6.72 9.97
N SER A 156 -5.07 6.84 10.99
CA SER A 156 -5.47 7.37 12.29
C SER A 156 -5.86 8.86 12.18
N GLU A 157 -5.08 9.64 11.44
CA GLU A 157 -5.38 11.05 11.20
C GLU A 157 -6.69 11.27 10.43
N LEU A 158 -6.93 10.48 9.38
CA LEU A 158 -8.14 10.60 8.57
C LEU A 158 -9.39 10.24 9.38
N LEU A 159 -9.33 9.18 10.20
CA LEU A 159 -10.44 8.80 11.08
C LEU A 159 -10.77 9.90 12.10
N ILE A 160 -9.76 10.55 12.68
CA ILE A 160 -9.95 11.68 13.58
C ILE A 160 -10.58 12.88 12.85
N LYS A 161 -10.05 13.24 11.67
CA LYS A 161 -10.55 14.38 10.88
C LYS A 161 -12.00 14.21 10.46
N GLU A 162 -12.37 13.05 9.95
CA GLU A 162 -13.75 12.77 9.57
C GLU A 162 -14.68 12.88 10.80
N THR A 163 -14.22 12.45 11.99
CA THR A 163 -15.02 12.55 13.22
C THR A 163 -15.28 14.00 13.63
N LEU A 164 -14.26 14.86 13.52
CA LEU A 164 -14.41 16.29 13.84
C LEU A 164 -15.34 17.00 12.86
N ALA A 165 -15.28 16.65 11.57
CA ALA A 165 -16.17 17.20 10.56
C ALA A 165 -17.64 16.84 10.81
N ASP A 166 -17.93 15.64 11.31
CA ASP A 166 -19.30 15.24 11.67
C ASP A 166 -19.85 16.04 12.87
N ILE A 167 -18.99 16.46 13.79
CA ILE A 167 -19.36 17.26 14.97
C ILE A 167 -19.67 18.70 14.57
N ASP A 168 -18.87 19.30 13.68
CA ASP A 168 -19.04 20.69 13.23
C ASP A 168 -20.32 20.93 12.39
N ILE A 169 -20.96 19.87 11.89
CA ILE A 169 -22.23 19.94 11.14
C ILE A 169 -23.45 19.89 12.08
N LEU A 170 -23.26 19.48 13.34
CA LEU A 170 -24.33 19.28 14.33
C LEU A 170 -24.47 20.44 15.35
N VAL A 171 -23.74 21.54 15.15
CA VAL A 171 -23.79 22.78 15.96
C VAL A 171 -24.37 23.93 15.13
#